data_AF-A0A5J6MQA7-F1
#
_entry.id   AF-A0A5J6MQA7-F1
#
_cell.length_a   1.000
_cell.length_b   1.000
_cell.length_c   1.000
_cell.angle_alpha   90.00
_cell.angle_beta   90.00
_cell.angle_gamma   90.00
#
_symmetry.space_group_name_H-M   'P 1'
#
loop_
_entity.id
_entity.type
_entity.pdbx_description
1 polymer ?
#
loop_
_entity_poly.entity_id
_entity_poly.type
_entity_poly.pdbx_seq_one_letter_code
_entity_poly.pdbx_strand_id
1 'polypeptide(L)'
;MQPDDWSHGYITDQLYTDGFYRELSPAWMNYVAALNGCHPRPIDGAFTYLELGCGLGQSTNVLAACFPKAQFYGVDFNPAHIDHARIFARDAGIANATFLEKGFDELAEGDVPPCDFIGLHGILSWVSPEVQRAIRGALKRFLKPGGLAYLSYNAMPGWASSAPNQKLFYEFSQELSGPVTDRMTRSLAQAKSLVELKSAYHLQNEAAVRHLDTLGDKAPAYLVHEYLNGAWHCFYSSDIADAMAEAKLTYCGAATLIENHTDLVVGDAAAKMLREQPTDRLRQLLLDFLMAQRFRRDVFVRGHARLNGTAILQTMRGLHLAPARALTDADVTAKLPRGEISFDKGTYPVVRRILMEGSLPVGDLVARIRTEAKLAGEIDRTLHVMAACGHLMPAAQPFLPAAMPAHPSRYNIPSPVNRALLAKAVETKTRRYLASAVLGNGVAIEPAEAIALDVFANAGQGKVLPREKLEDAIREQFTARNLRPKAVQGSAETPEEGMRRIAKEHAAHLIDDILPQLVRTGIATCH
;
A
#
# COMPACT_ATOMS: atom_id res chain seq x y z
N MET A 1 -36.87 -19.75 -7.82
CA MET A 1 -36.28 -19.06 -6.67
C MET A 1 -34.84 -18.77 -7.05
N GLN A 2 -34.48 -17.50 -7.23
CA GLN A 2 -33.04 -17.17 -7.17
C GLN A 2 -32.59 -17.52 -5.75
N PRO A 3 -31.46 -18.22 -5.57
CA PRO A 3 -30.89 -18.40 -4.24
C PRO A 3 -30.69 -17.02 -3.62
N ASP A 4 -30.96 -16.87 -2.32
CA ASP A 4 -30.69 -15.62 -1.59
C ASP A 4 -29.27 -15.13 -1.92
N ASP A 5 -29.16 -14.03 -2.65
CA ASP A 5 -27.87 -13.44 -3.06
C ASP A 5 -27.29 -12.63 -1.89
N TRP A 6 -26.95 -13.35 -0.81
CA TRP A 6 -26.26 -12.80 0.37
C TRP A 6 -24.91 -12.16 0.00
N SER A 7 -24.37 -12.51 -1.16
CA SER A 7 -23.14 -11.95 -1.71
C SER A 7 -23.31 -10.64 -2.46
N HIS A 8 -24.54 -10.17 -2.69
CA HIS A 8 -24.86 -8.97 -3.48
C HIS A 8 -24.14 -8.92 -4.85
N GLY A 9 -23.98 -10.08 -5.50
CA GLY A 9 -23.27 -10.22 -6.78
C GLY A 9 -21.74 -10.24 -6.72
N TYR A 10 -21.15 -10.31 -5.52
CA TYR A 10 -19.71 -10.52 -5.31
C TYR A 10 -19.35 -12.02 -5.34
N ILE A 11 -18.23 -12.39 -5.96
CA ILE A 11 -17.81 -13.81 -6.03
C ILE A 11 -17.12 -14.21 -4.72
N THR A 12 -17.73 -15.11 -3.95
CA THR A 12 -17.27 -15.55 -2.61
C THR A 12 -16.55 -16.90 -2.60
N ASP A 13 -16.56 -17.63 -3.73
CA ASP A 13 -15.95 -18.97 -3.86
C ASP A 13 -14.41 -18.98 -3.72
N GLN A 14 -13.77 -17.80 -3.65
CA GLN A 14 -12.32 -17.66 -3.48
C GLN A 14 -11.99 -16.58 -2.46
N LEU A 15 -11.04 -16.89 -1.57
CA LEU A 15 -10.49 -15.91 -0.65
C LEU A 15 -9.64 -14.90 -1.44
N TYR A 16 -9.96 -13.62 -1.26
CA TYR A 16 -9.22 -12.51 -1.88
C TYR A 16 -7.77 -12.46 -1.37
N THR A 17 -6.89 -11.83 -2.15
CA THR A 17 -5.44 -11.77 -1.86
C THR A 17 -5.16 -11.13 -0.50
N ASP A 18 -4.33 -11.79 0.30
CA ASP A 18 -3.86 -11.35 1.63
C ASP A 18 -2.82 -10.21 1.48
N GLY A 19 -3.29 -9.00 1.15
CA GLY A 19 -2.46 -7.82 0.83
C GLY A 19 -2.60 -6.66 1.83
N PHE A 20 -1.53 -5.84 1.92
CA PHE A 20 -1.44 -4.67 2.78
C PHE A 20 -1.23 -3.43 1.93
N TYR A 21 -1.98 -2.37 2.25
CA TYR A 21 -1.91 -1.09 1.54
C TYR A 21 -1.46 -0.01 2.51
N ARG A 22 -0.25 0.52 2.30
CA ARG A 22 0.36 1.55 3.16
C ARG A 22 -0.49 2.81 3.29
N GLU A 23 -1.31 3.10 2.29
CA GLU A 23 -2.20 4.25 2.24
C GLU A 23 -3.35 4.18 3.27
N LEU A 24 -3.65 2.99 3.81
CA LEU A 24 -4.60 2.79 4.90
C LEU A 24 -4.08 3.28 6.26
N SER A 25 -2.79 3.60 6.37
CA SER A 25 -2.19 4.06 7.63
C SER A 25 -2.70 5.45 8.05
N PRO A 26 -3.08 5.63 9.33
CA PRO A 26 -3.34 6.95 9.92
C PRO A 26 -2.22 7.98 9.71
N ALA A 27 -0.95 7.56 9.80
CA ALA A 27 0.20 8.44 9.56
C ALA A 27 0.26 8.91 8.10
N TRP A 28 -0.10 8.02 7.16
CA TRP A 28 -0.19 8.36 5.74
C TRP A 28 -1.32 9.34 5.46
N MET A 29 -2.52 9.08 5.98
CA MET A 29 -3.67 9.97 5.81
C MET A 29 -3.41 11.35 6.42
N ASN A 30 -2.78 11.41 7.60
CA ASN A 30 -2.38 12.67 8.23
C ASN A 30 -1.38 13.47 7.40
N TYR A 31 -0.43 12.78 6.76
CA TYR A 31 0.52 13.43 5.86
C TYR A 31 -0.18 14.04 4.65
N VAL A 32 -1.09 13.30 4.02
CA VAL A 32 -1.92 13.82 2.91
C VAL A 32 -2.77 15.01 3.38
N ALA A 33 -3.33 14.93 4.59
CA ALA A 33 -4.13 16.00 5.19
C ALA A 33 -3.32 17.28 5.36
N ALA A 34 -2.18 17.20 6.05
CA ALA A 34 -1.34 18.36 6.30
C ALA A 34 -0.80 18.97 4.99
N LEU A 35 -0.38 18.13 4.04
CA LEU A 35 0.15 18.57 2.74
C LEU A 35 -0.88 19.40 1.94
N ASN A 36 -2.17 19.08 2.10
CA ASN A 36 -3.27 19.75 1.40
C ASN A 36 -4.06 20.73 2.30
N GLY A 37 -3.47 21.15 3.42
CA GLY A 37 -4.05 22.18 4.28
C GLY A 37 -5.26 21.75 5.10
N CYS A 38 -5.43 20.46 5.35
CA CYS A 38 -6.34 19.93 6.35
C CYS A 38 -5.58 19.70 7.67
N HIS A 39 -6.30 19.77 8.79
CA HIS A 39 -5.72 19.43 10.08
C HIS A 39 -5.52 17.90 10.18
N PRO A 40 -4.31 17.41 10.53
CA PRO A 40 -4.12 16.01 10.86
C PRO A 40 -4.85 15.66 12.18
N ARG A 41 -5.15 14.37 12.36
CA ARG A 41 -5.70 13.83 13.61
C ARG A 41 -4.60 13.39 14.56
N PRO A 42 -4.78 13.51 15.88
CA PRO A 42 -3.86 12.92 16.85
C PRO A 42 -3.74 11.40 16.65
N ILE A 43 -2.50 10.90 16.66
CA ILE A 43 -2.17 9.46 16.53
C ILE A 43 -1.16 8.98 17.59
N ASP A 44 -0.78 9.85 18.52
CA ASP A 44 0.14 9.62 19.65
C ASP A 44 -0.56 9.01 20.89
N GLY A 45 -1.90 9.01 20.89
CA GLY A 45 -2.75 8.45 21.92
C GLY A 45 -3.82 7.49 21.39
N ALA A 46 -4.94 7.41 22.11
CA ALA A 46 -6.08 6.62 21.69
C ALA A 46 -6.84 7.33 20.56
N PHE A 47 -7.14 6.59 19.49
CA PHE A 47 -8.07 6.97 18.43
C PHE A 47 -8.85 5.73 17.98
N THR A 48 -9.90 5.94 17.20
CA THR A 48 -10.70 4.84 16.65
C THR A 48 -10.54 4.78 15.14
N TYR A 49 -10.27 3.59 14.62
CA TYR A 49 -10.12 3.30 13.19
C TYR A 49 -11.14 2.24 12.77
N LEU A 50 -11.78 2.44 11.61
CA LEU A 50 -12.65 1.45 10.98
C LEU A 50 -12.18 1.14 9.56
N GLU A 51 -11.97 -0.14 9.26
CA GLU A 51 -11.79 -0.65 7.91
C GLU A 51 -13.09 -1.27 7.41
N LEU A 52 -13.69 -0.68 6.37
CA LEU A 52 -14.83 -1.26 5.67
C LEU A 52 -14.29 -2.20 4.59
N GLY A 53 -14.74 -3.46 4.61
CA GLY A 53 -14.27 -4.56 3.75
C GLY A 53 -12.85 -4.96 4.08
N CYS A 54 -12.62 -5.35 5.33
CA CYS A 54 -11.28 -5.68 5.84
C CYS A 54 -10.72 -7.00 5.29
N GLY A 55 -11.53 -7.80 4.58
CA GLY A 55 -11.14 -9.10 4.05
C GLY A 55 -10.56 -10.00 5.14
N LEU A 56 -9.43 -10.64 4.84
CA LEU A 56 -8.69 -11.50 5.78
C LEU A 56 -8.09 -10.77 7.00
N GLY A 57 -8.32 -9.46 7.14
CA GLY A 57 -7.94 -8.64 8.29
C GLY A 57 -6.47 -8.23 8.34
N GLN A 58 -5.72 -8.37 7.24
CA GLN A 58 -4.27 -8.11 7.22
C GLN A 58 -3.93 -6.66 7.59
N SER A 59 -4.51 -5.70 6.86
CA SER A 59 -4.29 -4.26 7.10
C SER A 59 -4.72 -3.85 8.50
N THR A 60 -5.93 -4.24 8.92
CA THR A 60 -6.44 -3.95 10.26
C THR A 60 -5.50 -4.46 11.35
N ASN A 61 -5.06 -5.72 11.27
CA ASN A 61 -4.16 -6.33 12.26
C ASN A 61 -2.77 -5.69 12.29
N VAL A 62 -2.17 -5.44 11.12
CA VAL A 62 -0.85 -4.78 11.02
C VAL A 62 -0.92 -3.37 11.60
N LEU A 63 -1.96 -2.59 11.26
CA LEU A 63 -2.13 -1.24 11.78
C LEU A 63 -2.44 -1.25 13.28
N ALA A 64 -3.25 -2.20 13.78
CA ALA A 64 -3.50 -2.35 15.21
C ALA A 64 -2.21 -2.60 16.01
N ALA A 65 -1.29 -3.41 15.45
CA ALA A 65 0.03 -3.64 16.03
C ALA A 65 0.96 -2.40 15.97
N CYS A 66 0.82 -1.55 14.94
CA CYS A 66 1.53 -0.28 14.86
C CYS A 66 1.05 0.75 15.90
N PHE A 67 -0.23 0.70 16.30
CA PHE A 67 -0.85 1.68 17.19
C PHE A 67 -1.54 0.99 18.40
N PRO A 68 -0.77 0.47 19.37
CA PRO A 68 -1.30 -0.35 20.46
C PRO A 68 -2.27 0.37 21.42
N LYS A 69 -2.28 1.72 21.41
CA LYS A 69 -3.20 2.54 22.22
C LYS A 69 -4.54 2.84 21.52
N ALA A 70 -4.62 2.61 20.21
CA ALA A 70 -5.82 2.87 19.41
C ALA A 70 -6.72 1.63 19.32
N GLN A 71 -7.98 1.82 18.93
CA GLN A 71 -8.95 0.76 18.74
C GLN A 71 -9.25 0.60 17.25
N PHE A 72 -9.12 -0.61 16.74
CA PHE A 72 -9.34 -0.95 15.33
C PHE A 72 -10.56 -1.83 15.18
N TYR A 73 -11.38 -1.52 14.18
CA TYR A 73 -12.56 -2.28 13.80
C TYR A 73 -12.42 -2.68 12.33
N GLY A 74 -12.54 -3.96 12.04
CA GLY A 74 -12.62 -4.49 10.68
C GLY A 74 -14.02 -5.05 10.43
N VAL A 75 -14.65 -4.66 9.33
CA VAL A 75 -15.97 -5.15 8.93
C VAL A 75 -15.85 -5.85 7.58
N ASP A 76 -16.38 -7.05 7.46
CA ASP A 76 -16.49 -7.79 6.20
C ASP A 76 -17.74 -8.67 6.25
N PHE A 77 -18.43 -8.86 5.12
CA PHE A 77 -19.63 -9.69 5.07
C PHE A 77 -19.31 -11.19 4.99
N ASN A 78 -18.08 -11.56 4.64
CA ASN A 78 -17.72 -12.96 4.47
C ASN A 78 -17.30 -13.59 5.82
N PRO A 79 -18.01 -14.61 6.33
CA PRO A 79 -17.69 -15.23 7.61
C PRO A 79 -16.31 -15.90 7.64
N ALA A 80 -15.84 -16.47 6.52
CA ALA A 80 -14.51 -17.08 6.45
C ALA A 80 -13.38 -16.04 6.57
N HIS A 81 -13.61 -14.83 6.04
CA HIS A 81 -12.69 -13.71 6.20
C HIS A 81 -12.55 -13.30 7.67
N ILE A 82 -13.69 -13.13 8.35
CA ILE A 82 -13.73 -12.71 9.75
C ILE A 82 -13.18 -13.79 10.69
N ASP A 83 -13.47 -15.06 10.44
CA ASP A 83 -12.89 -16.16 11.21
C ASP A 83 -11.35 -16.17 11.10
N HIS A 84 -10.82 -16.10 9.87
CA HIS A 84 -9.37 -16.01 9.65
C HIS A 84 -8.75 -14.78 10.35
N ALA A 85 -9.38 -13.60 10.24
CA ALA A 85 -8.90 -12.38 10.86
C ALA A 85 -8.84 -12.49 12.39
N ARG A 86 -9.87 -13.09 13.02
CA ARG A 86 -9.94 -13.32 14.47
C ARG A 86 -8.93 -14.35 14.95
N ILE A 87 -8.76 -15.46 14.22
CA ILE A 87 -7.74 -16.48 14.53
C ILE A 87 -6.36 -15.85 14.53
N PHE A 88 -6.02 -15.09 13.48
CA PHE A 88 -4.74 -14.41 13.40
C PHE A 88 -4.54 -13.41 14.54
N ALA A 89 -5.53 -12.56 14.81
CA ALA A 89 -5.46 -11.58 15.89
C ALA A 89 -5.22 -12.24 17.25
N ARG A 90 -5.96 -13.32 17.55
CA ARG A 90 -5.80 -14.11 18.78
C ARG A 90 -4.40 -14.70 18.87
N ASP A 91 -3.95 -15.40 17.83
CA ASP A 91 -2.67 -16.13 17.84
C ASP A 91 -1.46 -15.18 17.88
N ALA A 92 -1.60 -13.99 17.29
CA ALA A 92 -0.59 -12.94 17.31
C ALA A 92 -0.63 -12.06 18.58
N GLY A 93 -1.66 -12.19 19.42
CA GLY A 93 -1.84 -11.40 20.65
C GLY A 93 -2.29 -9.96 20.42
N ILE A 94 -3.03 -9.69 19.34
CA ILE A 94 -3.58 -8.36 19.01
C ILE A 94 -4.90 -8.19 19.76
N ALA A 95 -4.87 -7.44 20.86
CA ALA A 95 -6.02 -7.24 21.74
C ALA A 95 -6.89 -6.01 21.39
N ASN A 96 -6.40 -5.11 20.53
CA ASN A 96 -7.04 -3.84 20.19
C ASN A 96 -7.68 -3.83 18.80
N ALA A 97 -7.94 -5.01 18.22
CA ALA A 97 -8.65 -5.19 16.96
C ALA A 97 -9.93 -6.01 17.17
N THR A 98 -11.07 -5.48 16.71
CA THR A 98 -12.36 -6.15 16.72
C THR A 98 -12.83 -6.39 15.30
N PHE A 99 -13.23 -7.62 14.98
CA PHE A 99 -13.70 -8.00 13.65
C PHE A 99 -15.19 -8.35 13.68
N LEU A 100 -15.97 -7.75 12.78
CA LEU A 100 -17.42 -7.87 12.68
C LEU A 100 -17.80 -8.52 11.34
N GLU A 101 -18.52 -9.63 11.41
CA GLU A 101 -19.17 -10.23 10.24
C GLU A 101 -20.49 -9.53 10.00
N LYS A 102 -20.48 -8.54 9.09
CA LYS A 102 -21.64 -7.71 8.73
C LYS A 102 -21.50 -7.15 7.33
N GLY A 103 -22.62 -7.01 6.63
CA GLY A 103 -22.76 -6.06 5.52
C GLY A 103 -22.65 -4.61 5.99
N PHE A 104 -22.33 -3.68 5.09
CA PHE A 104 -22.20 -2.26 5.44
C PHE A 104 -23.54 -1.61 5.80
N ASP A 105 -24.63 -2.13 5.24
CA ASP A 105 -26.02 -1.75 5.50
C ASP A 105 -26.52 -2.25 6.86
N GLU A 106 -25.96 -3.36 7.35
CA GLU A 106 -26.27 -3.96 8.66
C GLU A 106 -25.51 -3.31 9.84
N LEU A 107 -24.55 -2.43 9.55
CA LEU A 107 -23.70 -1.80 10.56
C LEU A 107 -24.47 -0.73 11.34
N ALA A 108 -24.95 -1.09 12.52
CA ALA A 108 -25.83 -0.29 13.36
C ALA A 108 -25.08 0.66 14.31
N GLU A 109 -25.79 1.66 14.85
CA GLU A 109 -25.26 2.48 15.94
C GLU A 109 -24.98 1.60 17.16
N GLY A 110 -23.75 1.67 17.69
CA GLY A 110 -23.28 0.86 18.81
C GLY A 110 -22.34 -0.29 18.41
N ASP A 111 -22.36 -0.76 17.16
CA ASP A 111 -21.41 -1.78 16.68
C ASP A 111 -19.97 -1.25 16.67
N VAL A 112 -19.81 0.01 16.26
CA VAL A 112 -18.52 0.70 16.15
C VAL A 112 -18.64 2.10 16.78
N PRO A 113 -17.72 2.52 17.66
CA PRO A 113 -17.68 3.89 18.16
C PRO A 113 -17.41 4.90 17.04
N PRO A 114 -17.66 6.22 17.26
CA PRO A 114 -17.22 7.22 16.30
C PRO A 114 -15.72 7.12 15.99
N CYS A 115 -15.36 7.20 14.71
CA CYS A 115 -14.01 6.96 14.18
C CYS A 115 -13.28 8.26 13.85
N ASP A 116 -11.97 8.31 14.12
CA ASP A 116 -11.09 9.37 13.63
C ASP A 116 -10.66 9.11 12.18
N PHE A 117 -10.58 7.83 11.82
CA PHE A 117 -10.17 7.35 10.50
C PHE A 117 -11.12 6.25 10.01
N ILE A 118 -11.49 6.30 8.73
CA ILE A 118 -12.17 5.20 8.04
C ILE A 118 -11.40 4.86 6.76
N GLY A 119 -11.06 3.59 6.54
CA GLY A 119 -10.42 3.11 5.33
C GLY A 119 -11.32 2.15 4.55
N LEU A 120 -11.30 2.25 3.22
CA LEU A 120 -11.86 1.25 2.31
C LEU A 120 -10.98 1.12 1.08
N HIS A 121 -10.41 -0.06 0.83
CA HIS A 121 -9.52 -0.29 -0.30
C HIS A 121 -10.09 -1.33 -1.24
N GLY A 122 -10.25 -0.99 -2.53
CA GLY A 122 -10.61 -1.94 -3.56
C GLY A 122 -12.05 -2.43 -3.46
N ILE A 123 -12.98 -1.53 -3.10
CA ILE A 123 -14.39 -1.89 -2.87
C ILE A 123 -15.33 -1.17 -3.84
N LEU A 124 -15.25 0.16 -3.92
CA LEU A 124 -16.25 0.99 -4.61
C LEU A 124 -16.54 0.55 -6.05
N SER A 125 -15.53 0.11 -6.79
CA SER A 125 -15.64 -0.34 -8.18
C SER A 125 -16.22 -1.73 -8.39
N TRP A 126 -16.48 -2.47 -7.32
CA TRP A 126 -16.87 -3.89 -7.37
C TRP A 126 -18.23 -4.15 -6.73
N VAL A 127 -18.89 -3.11 -6.25
CA VAL A 127 -20.11 -3.23 -5.44
C VAL A 127 -21.25 -2.45 -6.05
N SER A 128 -22.47 -2.95 -5.81
CA SER A 128 -23.70 -2.38 -6.36
C SER A 128 -23.96 -0.96 -5.87
N PRO A 129 -24.79 -0.17 -6.58
CA PRO A 129 -25.19 1.16 -6.12
C PRO A 129 -25.85 1.17 -4.72
N GLU A 130 -26.46 0.06 -4.31
CA GLU A 130 -27.02 -0.11 -2.97
C GLU A 130 -25.92 -0.19 -1.90
N VAL A 131 -24.92 -1.04 -2.12
CA VAL A 131 -23.76 -1.15 -1.23
C VAL A 131 -22.98 0.18 -1.21
N GLN A 132 -22.88 0.89 -2.34
CA GLN A 132 -22.29 2.23 -2.37
C GLN A 132 -23.07 3.23 -1.50
N ARG A 133 -24.40 3.16 -1.45
CA ARG A 133 -25.22 3.96 -0.53
C ARG A 133 -24.96 3.57 0.93
N ALA A 134 -24.84 2.28 1.21
CA ALA A 134 -24.51 1.79 2.56
C ALA A 134 -23.14 2.29 3.04
N ILE A 135 -22.11 2.26 2.18
CA ILE A 135 -20.79 2.83 2.45
C ILE A 135 -20.90 4.32 2.82
N ARG A 136 -21.65 5.10 2.04
CA ARG A 136 -21.87 6.53 2.35
C ARG A 136 -22.61 6.73 3.67
N GLY A 137 -23.59 5.88 3.96
CA GLY A 137 -24.29 5.83 5.23
C GLY A 137 -23.33 5.59 6.40
N ALA A 138 -22.46 4.60 6.29
CA ALA A 138 -21.44 4.28 7.29
C ALA A 138 -20.46 5.45 7.50
N LEU A 139 -19.93 6.05 6.42
CA LEU A 139 -19.06 7.24 6.50
C LEU A 139 -19.75 8.40 7.23
N LYS A 140 -21.01 8.68 6.90
CA LYS A 140 -21.82 9.73 7.53
C LYS A 140 -22.21 9.42 8.99
N ARG A 141 -22.35 8.15 9.34
CA ARG A 141 -22.72 7.72 10.70
C ARG A 141 -21.50 7.73 11.63
N PHE A 142 -20.40 7.09 11.21
CA PHE A 142 -19.31 6.76 12.12
C PHE A 142 -18.14 7.76 12.10
N LEU A 143 -17.88 8.49 11.02
CA LEU A 143 -16.70 9.36 10.97
C LEU A 143 -16.88 10.61 11.83
N LYS A 144 -15.97 10.93 12.75
CA LYS A 144 -16.04 12.16 13.55
C LYS A 144 -15.92 13.42 12.68
N PRO A 145 -16.44 14.58 13.13
CA PRO A 145 -16.03 15.87 12.57
C PRO A 145 -14.50 16.03 12.55
N GLY A 146 -13.97 16.49 11.41
CA GLY A 146 -12.56 16.55 11.07
C GLY A 146 -11.91 15.19 10.81
N GLY A 147 -12.61 14.06 10.92
CA GLY A 147 -12.07 12.73 10.66
C GLY A 147 -11.73 12.52 9.19
N LEU A 148 -10.81 11.58 8.92
CA LEU A 148 -10.28 11.31 7.58
C LEU A 148 -10.84 9.98 7.04
N ALA A 149 -11.25 9.98 5.77
CA ALA A 149 -11.68 8.79 5.06
C ALA A 149 -10.74 8.52 3.89
N TYR A 150 -10.20 7.30 3.79
CA TYR A 150 -9.46 6.83 2.63
C TYR A 150 -10.34 5.92 1.78
N LEU A 151 -10.32 6.14 0.46
CA LEU A 151 -11.04 5.30 -0.49
C LEU A 151 -10.26 5.09 -1.79
N SER A 152 -10.37 3.90 -2.38
CA SER A 152 -9.78 3.59 -3.69
C SER A 152 -10.78 3.00 -4.68
N TYR A 153 -10.59 3.30 -5.97
CA TYR A 153 -11.50 2.94 -7.05
C TYR A 153 -10.86 3.00 -8.43
N ASN A 154 -11.36 2.19 -9.35
CA ASN A 154 -11.05 2.28 -10.78
C ASN A 154 -11.63 3.57 -11.36
N ALA A 155 -10.82 4.28 -12.13
CA ALA A 155 -11.10 5.65 -12.56
C ALA A 155 -11.18 5.79 -14.08
N MET A 156 -12.05 6.70 -14.51
CA MET A 156 -12.12 7.23 -15.86
C MET A 156 -11.29 8.53 -15.95
N PRO A 157 -10.69 8.84 -17.12
CA PRO A 157 -10.82 8.11 -18.39
C PRO A 157 -9.81 6.97 -18.61
N GLY A 158 -8.92 6.67 -17.66
CA GLY A 158 -7.83 5.69 -17.88
C GLY A 158 -8.27 4.27 -18.21
N TRP A 159 -9.50 3.89 -17.84
CA TRP A 159 -10.10 2.62 -18.21
C TRP A 159 -10.86 2.64 -19.55
N ALA A 160 -11.07 3.78 -20.20
CA ALA A 160 -11.96 3.92 -21.36
C ALA A 160 -11.65 2.91 -22.49
N SER A 161 -10.37 2.69 -22.78
CA SER A 161 -9.96 1.74 -23.80
C SER A 161 -10.11 0.29 -23.38
N SER A 162 -9.96 -0.05 -22.09
CA SER A 162 -9.91 -1.45 -21.60
C SER A 162 -11.23 -1.95 -21.00
N ALA A 163 -12.10 -1.05 -20.53
CA ALA A 163 -13.36 -1.38 -19.88
C ALA A 163 -14.30 -2.26 -20.74
N PRO A 164 -14.44 -2.06 -22.07
CA PRO A 164 -15.29 -2.93 -22.88
C PRO A 164 -14.88 -4.40 -22.88
N ASN A 165 -13.58 -4.70 -22.74
CA ASN A 165 -13.11 -6.09 -22.63
C ASN A 165 -13.59 -6.77 -21.35
N GLN A 166 -13.72 -6.03 -20.23
CA GLN A 166 -14.29 -6.59 -19.01
C GLN A 166 -15.72 -7.08 -19.22
N LYS A 167 -16.54 -6.30 -19.94
CA LYS A 167 -17.92 -6.70 -20.27
C LYS A 167 -17.96 -8.00 -21.07
N LEU A 168 -17.04 -8.17 -22.03
CA LEU A 168 -16.93 -9.44 -22.77
C LEU A 168 -16.55 -10.60 -21.86
N PHE A 169 -15.56 -10.43 -20.97
CA PHE A 169 -15.17 -11.48 -20.04
C PHE A 169 -16.35 -11.92 -19.18
N TYR A 170 -17.07 -10.95 -18.61
CA TYR A 170 -18.22 -11.19 -17.77
C TYR A 170 -19.30 -11.98 -18.51
N GLU A 171 -19.80 -11.46 -19.65
CA GLU A 171 -20.88 -12.09 -20.41
C GLU A 171 -20.49 -13.48 -20.92
N PHE A 172 -19.30 -13.65 -21.50
CA PHE A 172 -18.83 -14.95 -21.93
C PHE A 172 -18.72 -15.94 -20.77
N SER A 173 -18.32 -15.47 -19.57
CA SER A 173 -18.20 -16.36 -18.42
C SER A 173 -19.54 -16.86 -17.90
N GLN A 174 -20.64 -16.13 -18.10
CA GLN A 174 -21.98 -16.53 -17.65
C GLN A 174 -22.53 -17.70 -18.49
N GLU A 175 -22.18 -17.74 -19.77
CA GLU A 175 -22.63 -18.79 -20.70
C GLU A 175 -21.79 -20.10 -20.60
N LEU A 176 -20.68 -20.07 -19.86
CA LEU A 176 -19.80 -21.21 -19.71
C LEU A 176 -20.17 -22.05 -18.48
N SER A 177 -20.10 -23.38 -18.60
CA SER A 177 -20.24 -24.30 -17.46
C SER A 177 -18.89 -24.68 -16.87
N GLY A 178 -18.85 -25.02 -15.57
CA GLY A 178 -17.64 -25.46 -14.86
C GLY A 178 -17.09 -24.45 -13.84
N PRO A 179 -15.93 -24.72 -13.22
CA PRO A 179 -15.33 -23.84 -12.21
C PRO A 179 -15.10 -22.41 -12.71
N VAL A 180 -15.32 -21.41 -11.85
CA VAL A 180 -15.26 -19.98 -12.24
C VAL A 180 -13.90 -19.56 -12.83
N THR A 181 -12.80 -20.15 -12.37
CA THR A 181 -11.45 -19.93 -12.93
C THR A 181 -11.30 -20.45 -14.34
N ASP A 182 -11.93 -21.57 -14.65
CA ASP A 182 -11.91 -22.18 -15.98
C ASP A 182 -12.80 -21.40 -16.93
N ARG A 183 -13.93 -20.86 -16.42
CA ARG A 183 -14.76 -19.90 -17.15
C ARG A 183 -13.95 -18.65 -17.48
N MET A 184 -13.29 -18.02 -16.50
CA MET A 184 -12.43 -16.84 -16.72
C MET A 184 -11.35 -17.09 -17.77
N THR A 185 -10.63 -18.21 -17.67
CA THR A 185 -9.55 -18.57 -18.61
C THR A 185 -10.09 -18.69 -20.04
N ARG A 186 -11.24 -19.35 -20.22
CA ARG A 186 -11.88 -19.50 -21.52
C ARG A 186 -12.45 -18.19 -22.06
N SER A 187 -13.08 -17.36 -21.23
CA SER A 187 -13.57 -16.04 -21.61
C SER A 187 -12.43 -15.12 -22.06
N LEU A 188 -11.28 -15.17 -21.37
CA LEU A 188 -10.07 -14.46 -21.80
C LEU A 188 -9.56 -14.94 -23.16
N ALA A 189 -9.52 -16.27 -23.38
CA ALA A 189 -9.12 -16.84 -24.67
C ALA A 189 -10.08 -16.41 -25.81
N GLN A 190 -11.39 -16.40 -25.56
CA GLN A 190 -12.38 -15.91 -26.53
C GLN A 190 -12.18 -14.43 -26.84
N ALA A 191 -11.94 -13.57 -25.84
CA ALA A 191 -11.63 -12.17 -26.09
C ALA A 191 -10.33 -11.99 -26.90
N LYS A 192 -9.30 -12.81 -26.64
CA LYS A 192 -8.06 -12.82 -27.44
C LYS A 192 -8.31 -13.23 -28.90
N SER A 193 -9.24 -14.14 -29.17
CA SER A 193 -9.60 -14.50 -30.55
C SER A 193 -10.18 -13.31 -31.35
N LEU A 194 -10.82 -12.33 -30.68
CA LEU A 194 -11.28 -11.10 -31.34
C LEU A 194 -10.13 -10.19 -31.79
N VAL A 195 -8.97 -10.30 -31.14
CA VAL A 195 -7.74 -9.62 -31.55
C VAL A 195 -7.20 -10.27 -32.83
N GLU A 196 -7.17 -11.60 -32.88
CA GLU A 196 -6.73 -12.38 -34.06
C GLU A 196 -7.62 -12.12 -35.27
N LEU A 197 -8.93 -11.98 -35.05
CA LEU A 197 -9.91 -11.61 -36.07
C LEU A 197 -9.82 -10.16 -36.53
N LYS A 198 -8.92 -9.35 -35.94
CA LYS A 198 -8.78 -7.92 -36.24
C LYS A 198 -10.11 -7.17 -36.13
N SER A 199 -10.88 -7.47 -35.09
CA SER A 199 -12.14 -6.78 -34.83
C SER A 199 -11.94 -5.26 -34.76
N ALA A 200 -12.92 -4.50 -35.26
CA ALA A 200 -12.80 -3.05 -35.42
C ALA A 200 -12.44 -2.32 -34.11
N TYR A 201 -13.01 -2.76 -32.97
CA TYR A 201 -12.70 -2.22 -31.65
C TYR A 201 -11.21 -2.38 -31.30
N HIS A 202 -10.62 -3.56 -31.48
CA HIS A 202 -9.22 -3.82 -31.14
C HIS A 202 -8.25 -3.12 -32.11
N LEU A 203 -8.61 -2.99 -33.39
CA LEU A 203 -7.85 -2.19 -34.35
C LEU A 203 -7.80 -0.69 -33.99
N GLN A 204 -8.86 -0.17 -33.38
CA GLN A 204 -8.94 1.22 -32.95
C GLN A 204 -8.38 1.46 -31.54
N ASN A 205 -8.14 0.40 -30.76
CA ASN A 205 -7.77 0.48 -29.35
C ASN A 205 -6.55 -0.40 -29.02
N GLU A 206 -5.37 -0.04 -29.53
CA GLU A 206 -4.11 -0.77 -29.25
C GLU A 206 -3.79 -0.89 -27.75
N ALA A 207 -4.20 0.09 -26.93
CA ALA A 207 -4.05 0.03 -25.48
C ALA A 207 -4.88 -1.11 -24.86
N ALA A 208 -6.05 -1.43 -25.42
CA ALA A 208 -6.88 -2.55 -24.97
C ALA A 208 -6.22 -3.89 -25.29
N VAL A 209 -5.58 -4.00 -26.46
CA VAL A 209 -4.81 -5.18 -26.88
C VAL A 209 -3.61 -5.40 -25.94
N ARG A 210 -2.81 -4.35 -25.73
CA ARG A 210 -1.68 -4.44 -24.78
C ARG A 210 -2.12 -4.84 -23.39
N HIS A 211 -3.26 -4.32 -22.91
CA HIS A 211 -3.82 -4.72 -21.62
C HIS A 211 -4.17 -6.21 -21.60
N LEU A 212 -4.86 -6.73 -22.64
CA LEU A 212 -5.18 -8.16 -22.77
C LEU A 212 -3.95 -9.07 -22.72
N ASP A 213 -2.85 -8.65 -23.35
CA ASP A 213 -1.61 -9.42 -23.35
C ASP A 213 -1.06 -9.61 -21.94
N THR A 214 -1.15 -8.58 -21.09
CA THR A 214 -0.70 -8.65 -19.69
C THR A 214 -1.55 -9.55 -18.78
N LEU A 215 -2.79 -9.87 -19.19
CA LEU A 215 -3.70 -10.66 -18.35
C LEU A 215 -3.34 -12.15 -18.32
N GLY A 216 -2.66 -12.65 -19.37
CA GLY A 216 -2.26 -14.06 -19.44
C GLY A 216 -1.29 -14.49 -18.33
N ASP A 217 -0.52 -13.55 -17.79
CA ASP A 217 0.47 -13.80 -16.75
C ASP A 217 -0.11 -13.73 -15.33
N LYS A 218 -1.39 -13.40 -15.18
CA LYS A 218 -2.05 -13.22 -13.88
C LYS A 218 -2.66 -14.54 -13.40
N ALA A 219 -2.69 -14.72 -12.08
CA ALA A 219 -3.36 -15.86 -11.48
C ALA A 219 -4.87 -15.83 -11.81
N PRO A 220 -5.50 -16.97 -12.19
CA PRO A 220 -6.93 -17.00 -12.52
C PRO A 220 -7.83 -16.44 -11.41
N ALA A 221 -7.49 -16.70 -10.14
CA ALA A 221 -8.20 -16.17 -8.97
C ALA A 221 -8.29 -14.64 -8.96
N TYR A 222 -7.16 -13.98 -9.20
CA TYR A 222 -7.10 -12.53 -9.31
C TYR A 222 -7.99 -12.02 -10.44
N LEU A 223 -7.96 -12.68 -11.60
CA LEU A 223 -8.77 -12.28 -12.75
C LEU A 223 -10.28 -12.44 -12.49
N VAL A 224 -10.70 -13.46 -11.74
CA VAL A 224 -12.10 -13.61 -11.33
C VAL A 224 -12.55 -12.41 -10.50
N HIS A 225 -11.80 -12.07 -9.44
CA HIS A 225 -12.11 -10.91 -8.60
C HIS A 225 -12.06 -9.58 -9.37
N GLU A 226 -11.12 -9.43 -10.31
CA GLU A 226 -10.94 -8.18 -11.08
C GLU A 226 -11.86 -8.07 -12.31
N TYR A 227 -12.51 -9.12 -12.79
CA TYR A 227 -13.26 -9.01 -14.05
C TYR A 227 -14.64 -9.64 -14.05
N LEU A 228 -14.94 -10.54 -13.11
CA LEU A 228 -16.20 -11.30 -13.16
C LEU A 228 -17.26 -10.85 -12.14
N ASN A 229 -17.00 -9.80 -11.37
CA ASN A 229 -18.04 -9.18 -10.52
C ASN A 229 -19.10 -8.49 -11.38
N GLY A 230 -20.38 -8.75 -11.10
CA GLY A 230 -21.49 -8.22 -11.90
C GLY A 230 -21.70 -6.71 -11.75
N ALA A 231 -21.35 -6.15 -10.58
CA ALA A 231 -21.42 -4.72 -10.29
C ALA A 231 -20.06 -4.03 -10.49
N TRP A 232 -19.46 -4.15 -11.68
CA TRP A 232 -18.21 -3.48 -12.01
C TRP A 232 -18.43 -2.06 -12.53
N HIS A 233 -17.73 -1.07 -11.96
CA HIS A 233 -17.83 0.32 -12.40
C HIS A 233 -16.52 1.11 -12.26
N CYS A 234 -16.20 1.89 -13.30
CA CYS A 234 -15.13 2.88 -13.30
C CYS A 234 -15.71 4.28 -13.16
N PHE A 235 -15.28 5.02 -12.15
CA PHE A 235 -15.87 6.32 -11.81
C PHE A 235 -15.06 7.49 -12.35
N TYR A 236 -15.73 8.62 -12.63
CA TYR A 236 -15.05 9.90 -12.66
C TYR A 236 -14.86 10.43 -11.23
N SER A 237 -13.72 11.06 -10.93
CA SER A 237 -13.47 11.64 -9.60
C SER A 237 -14.50 12.69 -9.20
N SER A 238 -15.07 13.38 -10.18
CA SER A 238 -16.17 14.33 -9.97
C SER A 238 -17.40 13.68 -9.32
N ASP A 239 -17.75 12.47 -9.76
CA ASP A 239 -18.97 11.78 -9.34
C ASP A 239 -18.77 11.19 -7.94
N ILE A 240 -17.56 10.70 -7.64
CA ILE A 240 -17.17 10.31 -6.29
C ILE A 240 -17.19 11.51 -5.35
N ALA A 241 -16.66 12.67 -5.78
CA ALA A 241 -16.68 13.88 -4.95
C ALA A 241 -18.11 14.30 -4.60
N ASP A 242 -19.03 14.27 -5.57
CA ASP A 242 -20.45 14.60 -5.35
C ASP A 242 -21.13 13.59 -4.41
N ALA A 243 -20.89 12.29 -4.63
CA ALA A 243 -21.41 11.25 -3.77
C ALA A 243 -20.89 11.39 -2.33
N MET A 244 -19.60 11.65 -2.14
CA MET A 244 -19.01 11.85 -0.81
C MET A 244 -19.53 13.12 -0.12
N ALA A 245 -19.87 14.18 -0.87
CA ALA A 245 -20.46 15.38 -0.31
C ALA A 245 -21.79 15.13 0.43
N GLU A 246 -22.59 14.13 0.02
CA GLU A 246 -23.82 13.70 0.74
C GLU A 246 -23.53 13.24 2.19
N ALA A 247 -22.32 12.75 2.43
CA ALA A 247 -21.80 12.35 3.75
C ALA A 247 -21.06 13.49 4.48
N LYS A 248 -21.13 14.73 3.98
CA LYS A 248 -20.38 15.91 4.46
C LYS A 248 -18.86 15.75 4.35
N LEU A 249 -18.41 14.96 3.37
CA LEU A 249 -17.00 14.78 3.06
C LEU A 249 -16.58 15.71 1.94
N THR A 250 -15.39 16.29 2.08
CA THR A 250 -14.73 17.07 1.03
C THR A 250 -13.40 16.42 0.66
N TYR A 251 -13.04 16.48 -0.61
CA TYR A 251 -11.75 15.96 -1.08
C TYR A 251 -10.60 16.67 -0.35
N CYS A 252 -9.71 15.85 0.20
CA CYS A 252 -8.55 16.31 0.95
C CYS A 252 -7.30 16.29 0.05
N GLY A 253 -7.00 15.16 -0.58
CA GLY A 253 -5.80 14.99 -1.39
C GLY A 253 -5.62 13.54 -1.83
N ALA A 254 -4.63 13.29 -2.68
CA ALA A 254 -4.35 11.96 -3.19
C ALA A 254 -3.45 11.19 -2.21
N ALA A 255 -3.80 9.95 -1.89
CA ALA A 255 -2.92 9.06 -1.15
C ALA A 255 -1.77 8.52 -2.02
N THR A 256 -1.87 8.59 -3.35
CA THR A 256 -0.69 8.53 -4.21
C THR A 256 0.08 9.85 -4.06
N LEU A 257 1.09 9.90 -3.20
CA LEU A 257 1.69 11.18 -2.75
C LEU A 257 2.12 12.12 -3.88
N ILE A 258 2.74 11.59 -4.95
CA ILE A 258 3.17 12.41 -6.09
C ILE A 258 2.05 13.16 -6.80
N GLU A 259 0.81 12.67 -6.76
CA GLU A 259 -0.34 13.31 -7.40
C GLU A 259 -0.76 14.61 -6.69
N ASN A 260 -0.28 14.86 -5.46
CA ASN A 260 -0.45 16.15 -4.78
C ASN A 260 0.53 17.22 -5.28
N HIS A 261 1.55 16.83 -6.06
CA HIS A 261 2.57 17.71 -6.62
C HIS A 261 2.35 17.87 -8.13
N THR A 262 1.37 18.69 -8.51
CA THR A 262 0.95 18.85 -9.92
C THR A 262 2.09 19.17 -10.89
N ASP A 263 3.10 19.90 -10.43
CA ASP A 263 4.31 20.25 -11.19
C ASP A 263 5.22 19.05 -11.51
N LEU A 264 5.12 17.97 -10.73
CA LEU A 264 5.88 16.72 -10.94
C LEU A 264 5.18 15.74 -11.88
N VAL A 265 3.86 15.88 -12.05
CA VAL A 265 3.03 14.94 -12.82
C VAL A 265 2.60 15.48 -14.18
N VAL A 266 2.46 16.79 -14.34
CA VAL A 266 2.01 17.41 -15.61
C VAL A 266 2.91 18.58 -16.05
N GLY A 267 2.75 18.99 -17.31
CA GLY A 267 3.42 20.15 -17.90
C GLY A 267 3.03 21.47 -17.25
N ASP A 268 3.89 22.51 -17.34
CA ASP A 268 3.65 23.80 -16.69
C ASP A 268 2.35 24.48 -17.16
N ALA A 269 2.04 24.34 -18.46
CA ALA A 269 0.77 24.81 -19.04
C ALA A 269 -0.44 24.08 -18.45
N ALA A 270 -0.35 22.77 -18.27
CA ALA A 270 -1.39 21.96 -17.66
C ALA A 270 -1.52 22.26 -16.15
N ALA A 271 -0.40 22.44 -15.44
CA ALA A 271 -0.40 22.87 -14.04
C ALA A 271 -1.04 24.25 -13.86
N LYS A 272 -0.83 25.18 -14.80
CA LYS A 272 -1.52 26.47 -14.82
C LYS A 272 -3.04 26.28 -15.01
N MET A 273 -3.44 25.48 -16.00
CA MET A 273 -4.86 25.18 -16.26
C MET A 273 -5.55 24.53 -15.05
N LEU A 274 -4.85 23.66 -14.32
CA LEU A 274 -5.34 23.07 -13.06
C LEU A 274 -5.57 24.12 -11.97
N ARG A 275 -4.65 25.08 -11.79
CA ARG A 275 -4.78 26.16 -10.80
C ARG A 275 -5.96 27.09 -11.11
N GLU A 276 -6.27 27.28 -12.39
CA GLU A 276 -7.38 28.14 -12.84
C GLU A 276 -8.76 27.49 -12.66
N GLN A 277 -8.84 26.19 -12.33
CA GLN A 277 -10.12 25.53 -12.09
C GLN A 277 -10.78 26.08 -10.81
N PRO A 278 -12.10 26.39 -10.85
CA PRO A 278 -12.78 27.09 -9.77
C PRO A 278 -13.08 26.21 -8.55
N THR A 279 -13.00 24.89 -8.69
CA THR A 279 -13.27 23.94 -7.61
C THR A 279 -12.27 22.79 -7.62
N ASP A 280 -12.02 22.20 -6.44
CA ASP A 280 -11.19 20.99 -6.32
C ASP A 280 -11.77 19.84 -7.14
N ARG A 281 -13.11 19.70 -7.17
CA ARG A 281 -13.85 18.72 -7.98
C ARG A 281 -13.45 18.79 -9.46
N LEU A 282 -13.51 19.96 -10.08
CA LEU A 282 -13.13 20.13 -11.50
C LEU A 282 -11.62 19.99 -11.71
N ARG A 283 -10.82 20.45 -10.74
CA ARG A 283 -9.37 20.27 -10.78
C ARG A 283 -8.96 18.80 -10.82
N GLN A 284 -9.58 17.95 -9.98
CA GLN A 284 -9.30 16.51 -9.98
C GLN A 284 -9.76 15.85 -11.27
N LEU A 285 -10.96 16.16 -11.77
CA LEU A 285 -11.42 15.64 -13.05
C LEU A 285 -10.46 16.01 -14.19
N LEU A 286 -10.02 17.26 -14.27
CA LEU A 286 -9.05 17.67 -15.29
C LEU A 286 -7.71 16.93 -15.14
N LEU A 287 -7.22 16.76 -13.91
CA LEU A 287 -6.00 16.01 -13.64
C LEU A 287 -6.12 14.55 -14.11
N ASP A 288 -7.28 13.93 -13.92
CA ASP A 288 -7.54 12.56 -14.38
C ASP A 288 -7.39 12.43 -15.89
N PHE A 289 -7.88 13.41 -16.66
CA PHE A 289 -7.70 13.44 -18.11
C PHE A 289 -6.24 13.66 -18.51
N LEU A 290 -5.53 14.54 -17.80
CA LEU A 290 -4.13 14.84 -18.09
C LEU A 290 -3.19 13.66 -17.81
N MET A 291 -3.53 12.80 -16.85
CA MET A 291 -2.73 11.63 -16.48
C MET A 291 -3.25 10.32 -17.07
N ALA A 292 -4.39 10.33 -17.79
CA ALA A 292 -5.16 9.13 -18.12
C ALA A 292 -5.36 8.23 -16.89
N GLN A 293 -5.81 8.85 -15.79
CA GLN A 293 -5.89 8.22 -14.48
C GLN A 293 -6.77 6.97 -14.51
N ARG A 294 -6.21 5.85 -14.05
CA ARG A 294 -6.83 4.52 -14.12
C ARG A 294 -7.24 4.00 -12.76
N PHE A 295 -6.57 4.40 -11.68
CA PHE A 295 -6.90 3.98 -10.33
C PHE A 295 -6.61 5.11 -9.36
N ARG A 296 -7.65 5.55 -8.64
CA ARG A 296 -7.52 6.61 -7.65
C ARG A 296 -7.46 6.06 -6.25
N ARG A 297 -6.72 6.77 -5.40
CA ARG A 297 -6.59 6.55 -3.97
C ARG A 297 -6.71 7.91 -3.32
N ASP A 298 -7.87 8.20 -2.76
CA ASP A 298 -8.23 9.53 -2.33
C ASP A 298 -8.45 9.57 -0.82
N VAL A 299 -8.00 10.66 -0.20
CA VAL A 299 -8.34 11.01 1.17
C VAL A 299 -9.41 12.09 1.12
N PHE A 300 -10.44 11.91 1.94
CA PHE A 300 -11.52 12.86 2.20
C PHE A 300 -11.51 13.25 3.67
N VAL A 301 -12.09 14.40 4.00
CA VAL A 301 -12.24 14.86 5.37
C VAL A 301 -13.67 15.28 5.65
N ARG A 302 -14.19 14.96 6.84
CA ARG A 302 -15.56 15.30 7.23
C ARG A 302 -15.63 16.65 7.92
N GLY A 303 -15.95 17.71 7.18
CA GLY A 303 -16.11 19.06 7.73
C GLY A 303 -14.83 19.57 8.41
N HIS A 304 -14.09 20.43 7.71
CA HIS A 304 -12.76 20.83 8.18
C HIS A 304 -12.50 22.32 8.00
N ALA A 305 -11.71 22.88 8.92
CA ALA A 305 -11.04 24.15 8.72
C ALA A 305 -9.83 23.96 7.79
N ARG A 306 -9.55 24.96 6.95
CA ARG A 306 -8.37 24.99 6.08
C ARG A 306 -7.23 25.72 6.79
N LEU A 307 -6.07 25.09 6.83
CA LEU A 307 -4.82 25.73 7.23
C LEU A 307 -4.41 26.77 6.18
N ASN A 308 -3.92 27.92 6.62
CA ASN A 308 -3.24 28.87 5.73
C ASN A 308 -1.81 28.38 5.41
N GLY A 309 -1.15 28.99 4.43
CA GLY A 309 0.17 28.54 3.97
C GLY A 309 1.25 28.45 5.07
N THR A 310 1.25 29.38 6.04
CA THR A 310 2.20 29.34 7.17
C THR A 310 1.90 28.17 8.10
N ALA A 311 0.63 27.96 8.41
CA ALA A 311 0.18 26.86 9.27
C ALA A 311 0.39 25.49 8.60
N ILE A 312 0.27 25.39 7.27
CA ILE A 312 0.63 24.20 6.50
C ILE A 312 2.11 23.87 6.72
N LEU A 313 3.01 24.83 6.49
CA LEU A 313 4.44 24.62 6.65
C LEU A 313 4.81 24.20 8.09
N GLN A 314 4.22 24.86 9.09
CA GLN A 314 4.43 24.51 10.51
C GLN A 314 3.92 23.10 10.83
N THR A 315 2.73 22.75 10.34
CA THR A 315 2.15 21.41 10.53
C THR A 315 3.02 20.35 9.87
N MET A 316 3.43 20.55 8.62
CA MET A 316 4.30 19.63 7.88
C MET A 316 5.65 19.45 8.58
N ARG A 317 6.24 20.51 9.15
CA ARG A 317 7.48 20.43 9.94
C ARG A 317 7.34 19.62 11.22
N GLY A 318 6.14 19.54 11.79
CA GLY A 318 5.84 18.71 12.96
C GLY A 318 5.57 17.24 12.62
N LEU A 319 5.37 16.89 11.35
CA LEU A 319 5.25 15.49 10.93
C LEU A 319 6.62 14.83 10.78
N HIS A 320 6.62 13.50 10.81
CA HIS A 320 7.84 12.70 10.77
C HIS A 320 8.00 12.04 9.40
N LEU A 321 9.25 11.97 8.93
CA LEU A 321 9.62 11.19 7.76
C LEU A 321 10.70 10.17 8.14
N ALA A 322 10.73 9.06 7.40
CA ALA A 322 11.77 8.05 7.49
C ALA A 322 11.95 7.33 6.16
N PRO A 323 13.14 6.81 5.84
CA PRO A 323 13.32 5.98 4.66
C PRO A 323 12.76 4.58 4.91
N ALA A 324 11.80 4.19 4.06
CA ALA A 324 11.11 2.90 4.13
C ALA A 324 12.04 1.71 3.83
N ARG A 325 13.14 1.96 3.11
CA ARG A 325 14.21 1.01 2.72
C ARG A 325 15.56 1.69 2.87
N ALA A 326 16.66 0.97 2.64
CA ALA A 326 17.95 1.63 2.52
C ALA A 326 17.96 2.60 1.33
N LEU A 327 18.45 3.82 1.55
CA LEU A 327 18.78 4.78 0.50
C LEU A 327 20.19 4.48 0.00
N THR A 328 20.37 4.54 -1.31
CA THR A 328 21.61 4.25 -2.04
C THR A 328 22.07 5.49 -2.82
N ASP A 329 23.24 5.42 -3.46
CA ASP A 329 23.70 6.50 -4.33
C ASP A 329 22.88 6.62 -5.62
N ALA A 330 22.21 5.54 -6.05
CA ALA A 330 21.29 5.56 -7.19
C ALA A 330 20.02 6.39 -6.91
N ASP A 331 19.64 6.52 -5.63
CA ASP A 331 18.45 7.28 -5.22
C ASP A 331 18.68 8.80 -5.22
N VAL A 332 19.84 9.26 -5.73
CA VAL A 332 20.06 10.66 -6.10
C VAL A 332 19.18 11.09 -7.28
N THR A 333 18.66 10.15 -8.07
CA THR A 333 17.64 10.41 -9.08
C THR A 333 16.32 9.74 -8.73
N ALA A 334 15.22 10.28 -9.25
CA ALA A 334 13.88 9.71 -9.07
C ALA A 334 13.08 9.80 -10.37
N LYS A 335 12.38 8.71 -10.71
CA LYS A 335 11.44 8.67 -11.83
C LYS A 335 10.10 9.27 -11.43
N LEU A 336 9.55 10.06 -12.34
CA LEU A 336 8.25 10.75 -12.24
C LEU A 336 7.42 10.43 -13.48
N PRO A 337 6.09 10.65 -13.46
CA PRO A 337 5.26 10.53 -14.66
C PRO A 337 5.74 11.39 -15.84
N ARG A 338 6.28 12.59 -15.55
CA ARG A 338 6.79 13.53 -16.57
C ARG A 338 8.26 13.29 -16.96
N GLY A 339 8.98 12.37 -16.33
CA GLY A 339 10.38 12.11 -16.65
C GLY A 339 11.22 11.72 -15.43
N GLU A 340 12.40 12.30 -15.30
CA GLU A 340 13.32 12.04 -14.19
C GLU A 340 13.79 13.35 -13.58
N ILE A 341 13.97 13.37 -12.26
CA ILE A 341 14.63 14.46 -11.53
C ILE A 341 15.89 13.95 -10.85
N SER A 342 16.84 14.86 -10.63
CA SER A 342 18.03 14.61 -9.81
C SER A 342 18.00 15.53 -8.60
N PHE A 343 18.23 14.96 -7.42
CA PHE A 343 18.60 15.70 -6.23
C PHE A 343 20.04 16.23 -6.39
N ASP A 344 20.38 17.26 -5.61
CA ASP A 344 21.71 17.87 -5.66
C ASP A 344 22.79 16.88 -5.22
N LYS A 345 23.72 16.54 -6.13
CA LYS A 345 24.74 15.51 -5.91
C LYS A 345 25.73 15.88 -4.80
N GLY A 346 25.95 17.17 -4.55
CA GLY A 346 26.83 17.62 -3.47
C GLY A 346 26.20 17.43 -2.08
N THR A 347 24.90 17.70 -1.97
CA THR A 347 24.14 17.67 -0.72
C THR A 347 23.58 16.30 -0.40
N TYR A 348 23.27 15.50 -1.43
CA TYR A 348 22.62 14.21 -1.29
C TYR A 348 23.32 13.25 -0.31
N PRO A 349 24.67 13.10 -0.31
CA PRO A 349 25.34 12.22 0.67
C PRO A 349 25.08 12.60 2.13
N VAL A 350 25.00 13.90 2.43
CA VAL A 350 24.69 14.41 3.78
C VAL A 350 23.24 14.12 4.13
N VAL A 351 22.31 14.41 3.20
CA VAL A 351 20.87 14.14 3.36
C VAL A 351 20.61 12.66 3.57
N ARG A 352 21.20 11.80 2.72
CA ARG A 352 21.15 10.34 2.81
C ARG A 352 21.62 9.86 4.18
N ARG A 353 22.80 10.30 4.64
CA ARG A 353 23.32 9.89 5.96
C ARG A 353 22.36 10.25 7.08
N ILE A 354 21.89 11.50 7.14
CA ILE A 354 20.98 11.98 8.19
C ILE A 354 19.67 11.18 8.18
N LEU A 355 19.07 10.98 7.00
CA LEU A 355 17.82 10.21 6.86
C LEU A 355 17.99 8.74 7.24
N MET A 356 19.17 8.16 7.01
CA MET A 356 19.47 6.78 7.37
C MET A 356 19.71 6.56 8.87
N GLU A 357 19.74 7.61 9.68
CA GLU A 357 19.87 7.48 11.14
C GLU A 357 18.55 7.06 11.80
N GLY A 358 17.38 7.40 11.26
CA GLY A 358 16.10 7.11 11.92
C GLY A 358 14.92 7.90 11.38
N SER A 359 13.90 8.05 12.22
CA SER A 359 12.77 8.94 11.97
C SER A 359 12.88 10.20 12.83
N LEU A 360 12.68 11.36 12.21
CA LEU A 360 12.73 12.65 12.89
C LEU A 360 11.63 13.57 12.38
N PRO A 361 11.22 14.59 13.16
CA PRO A 361 10.34 15.63 12.67
C PRO A 361 11.00 16.31 11.45
N VAL A 362 10.19 16.67 10.46
CA VAL A 362 10.69 17.34 9.24
C VAL A 362 11.42 18.63 9.58
N GLY A 363 10.96 19.38 10.59
CA GLY A 363 11.63 20.59 11.08
C GLY A 363 13.07 20.32 11.56
N ASP A 364 13.28 19.23 12.28
CA ASP A 364 14.59 18.84 12.81
C ASP A 364 15.51 18.35 11.71
N LEU A 365 14.98 17.57 10.75
CA LEU A 365 15.70 17.15 9.55
C LEU A 365 16.18 18.37 8.76
N VAL A 366 15.30 19.33 8.52
CA VAL A 366 15.63 20.58 7.81
C VAL A 366 16.72 21.35 8.55
N ALA A 367 16.60 21.52 9.87
CA ALA A 367 17.59 22.24 10.67
C ALA A 367 18.98 21.57 10.64
N ARG A 368 19.03 20.24 10.81
CA ARG A 368 20.28 19.47 10.74
C ARG A 368 20.91 19.53 9.35
N ILE A 369 20.15 19.27 8.29
CA ILE A 369 20.66 19.28 6.91
C ILE A 369 21.21 20.67 6.56
N ARG A 370 20.49 21.75 6.90
CA ARG A 370 20.99 23.13 6.65
C ARG A 370 22.32 23.40 7.34
N THR A 371 22.45 22.95 8.58
CA THR A 371 23.67 23.13 9.38
C THR A 371 24.84 22.31 8.81
N GLU A 372 24.62 21.02 8.58
CA GLU A 372 25.68 20.07 8.18
C GLU A 372 26.09 20.23 6.71
N ALA A 373 25.15 20.55 5.81
CA ALA A 373 25.41 20.77 4.39
C ALA A 373 25.70 22.24 4.03
N LYS A 374 25.70 23.17 5.00
CA LYS A 374 25.87 24.62 4.81
C LYS A 374 24.93 25.17 3.72
N LEU A 375 23.67 24.78 3.82
CA LEU A 375 22.70 24.82 2.73
C LEU A 375 21.67 25.92 2.96
N ALA A 376 21.57 26.86 2.01
CA ALA A 376 20.59 27.95 2.05
C ALA A 376 19.26 27.63 1.33
N GLY A 377 19.16 26.47 0.66
CA GLY A 377 18.03 26.12 -0.22
C GLY A 377 16.75 25.58 0.47
N GLU A 378 15.78 25.21 -0.37
CA GLU A 378 14.45 24.68 0.00
C GLU A 378 14.48 23.19 0.41
N ILE A 379 15.24 22.84 1.46
CA ILE A 379 15.30 21.45 1.96
C ILE A 379 13.92 20.88 2.32
N ASP A 380 13.01 21.72 2.83
CA ASP A 380 11.61 21.34 3.10
C ASP A 380 10.97 20.70 1.85
N ARG A 381 11.08 21.36 0.69
CA ARG A 381 10.54 20.85 -0.59
C ARG A 381 11.24 19.57 -1.00
N THR A 382 12.56 19.50 -0.89
CA THR A 382 13.33 18.29 -1.24
C THR A 382 12.85 17.06 -0.48
N LEU A 383 12.62 17.17 0.83
CA LEU A 383 12.14 16.05 1.65
C LEU A 383 10.74 15.59 1.22
N HIS A 384 9.83 16.52 0.94
CA HIS A 384 8.48 16.18 0.46
C HIS A 384 8.49 15.57 -0.95
N VAL A 385 9.38 16.02 -1.83
CA VAL A 385 9.58 15.41 -3.15
C VAL A 385 10.16 13.99 -3.01
N MET A 386 11.12 13.77 -2.11
CA MET A 386 11.62 12.42 -1.81
C MET A 386 10.52 11.50 -1.28
N ALA A 387 9.59 12.01 -0.46
CA ALA A 387 8.42 11.25 -0.04
C ALA A 387 7.46 10.96 -1.21
N ALA A 388 7.20 11.94 -2.06
CA ALA A 388 6.38 11.78 -3.27
C ALA A 388 6.94 10.71 -4.24
N CYS A 389 8.26 10.66 -4.39
CA CYS A 389 8.97 9.66 -5.18
C CYS A 389 9.09 8.29 -4.50
N GLY A 390 8.63 8.16 -3.25
CA GLY A 390 8.68 6.90 -2.49
C GLY A 390 10.05 6.56 -1.90
N HIS A 391 11.00 7.51 -1.85
CA HIS A 391 12.27 7.33 -1.14
C HIS A 391 12.05 7.42 0.37
N LEU A 392 11.14 8.30 0.78
CA LEU A 392 10.71 8.47 2.17
C LEU A 392 9.24 8.06 2.34
N MET A 393 8.87 7.75 3.57
CA MET A 393 7.49 7.55 3.97
C MET A 393 7.15 8.39 5.19
N PRO A 394 5.87 8.80 5.34
CA PRO A 394 5.36 9.33 6.59
C PRO A 394 5.58 8.35 7.74
N ALA A 395 6.00 8.87 8.89
CA ALA A 395 6.19 8.12 10.11
C ALA A 395 5.26 8.62 11.23
N ALA A 396 4.92 7.74 12.16
CA ALA A 396 4.02 8.06 13.27
C ALA A 396 4.74 8.80 14.41
N GLN A 397 6.01 8.52 14.64
CA GLN A 397 6.76 9.06 15.77
C GLN A 397 8.26 9.15 15.46
N PRO A 398 9.00 10.05 16.13
CA PRO A 398 10.44 10.12 15.99
C PRO A 398 11.09 8.92 16.67
N PHE A 399 12.20 8.45 16.11
CA PHE A 399 12.92 7.29 16.62
C PHE A 399 14.36 7.29 16.10
N LEU A 400 15.31 7.17 17.03
CA LEU A 400 16.71 6.92 16.73
C LEU A 400 17.07 5.54 17.29
N PRO A 401 17.41 4.56 16.45
CA PRO A 401 17.83 3.23 16.88
C PRO A 401 19.20 3.28 17.56
N ALA A 402 19.51 2.22 18.32
CA ALA A 402 20.88 1.95 18.71
C ALA A 402 21.77 1.71 17.48
N ALA A 403 23.06 2.05 17.61
CA ALA A 403 24.03 1.80 16.55
C ALA A 403 24.09 0.30 16.21
N MET A 404 24.10 -0.02 14.92
CA MET A 404 24.27 -1.39 14.46
C MET A 404 25.68 -1.90 14.83
N PRO A 405 25.81 -3.11 15.40
CA PRO A 405 27.12 -3.75 15.57
C PRO A 405 27.80 -3.93 14.21
N ALA A 406 29.14 -3.79 14.17
CA ALA A 406 29.91 -4.03 12.94
C ALA A 406 29.78 -5.47 12.41
N HIS A 407 29.55 -6.42 13.32
CA HIS A 407 29.33 -7.84 13.02
C HIS A 407 28.12 -8.33 13.82
N PRO A 408 26.87 -8.08 13.35
CA PRO A 408 25.69 -8.50 14.08
C PRO A 408 25.68 -10.02 14.17
N SER A 409 25.46 -10.52 15.39
CA SER A 409 25.54 -11.95 15.70
C SER A 409 24.19 -12.54 16.07
N ARG A 410 23.29 -11.68 16.58
CA ARG A 410 21.92 -12.00 16.93
C ARG A 410 21.01 -10.81 16.63
N TYR A 411 19.75 -11.10 16.37
CA TYR A 411 18.69 -10.10 16.40
C TYR A 411 17.53 -10.58 17.26
N ASN A 412 16.70 -9.64 17.70
CA ASN A 412 15.46 -9.91 18.40
C ASN A 412 14.34 -9.12 17.73
N ILE A 413 13.19 -9.75 17.51
CA ILE A 413 11.95 -9.08 17.11
C ILE A 413 11.04 -9.11 18.35
N PRO A 414 10.93 -8.00 19.11
CA PRO A 414 10.19 -7.99 20.36
C PRO A 414 8.69 -8.26 20.18
N SER A 415 8.12 -7.75 19.08
CA SER A 415 6.68 -7.87 18.78
C SER A 415 6.29 -9.32 18.46
N PRO A 416 5.37 -9.95 19.22
CA PRO A 416 4.84 -11.28 18.90
C PRO A 416 4.13 -11.30 17.53
N VAL A 417 3.46 -10.20 17.18
CA VAL A 417 2.80 -10.05 15.87
C VAL A 417 3.80 -10.14 14.73
N ASN A 418 4.94 -9.45 14.83
CA ASN A 418 5.97 -9.51 13.79
C ASN A 418 6.62 -10.89 13.69
N ARG A 419 6.78 -11.61 14.81
CA ARG A 419 7.24 -13.01 14.77
C ARG A 419 6.24 -13.92 14.08
N ALA A 420 4.95 -13.77 14.36
CA ALA A 420 3.89 -14.53 13.69
C ALA A 420 3.82 -14.22 12.18
N LEU A 421 3.95 -12.96 11.79
CA LEU A 421 4.00 -12.54 10.39
C LEU A 421 5.23 -13.10 9.67
N LEU A 422 6.39 -13.09 10.32
CA LEU A 422 7.62 -13.66 9.78
C LEU A 422 7.49 -15.18 9.59
N ALA A 423 6.97 -15.90 10.60
CA ALA A 423 6.72 -17.33 10.50
C ALA A 423 5.75 -17.66 9.36
N LYS A 424 4.66 -16.89 9.22
CA LYS A 424 3.72 -17.04 8.12
C LYS A 424 4.38 -16.77 6.76
N ALA A 425 5.27 -15.79 6.65
CA ALA A 425 6.02 -15.52 5.41
C ALA A 425 6.88 -16.73 4.99
N VAL A 426 7.55 -17.36 5.96
CA VAL A 426 8.37 -18.56 5.75
C VAL A 426 7.50 -19.76 5.33
N GLU A 427 6.38 -19.97 6.03
CA GLU A 427 5.47 -21.09 5.80
C GLU A 427 4.77 -21.00 4.45
N THR A 428 4.12 -19.86 4.18
CA THR A 428 3.27 -19.70 2.98
C THR A 428 4.07 -19.27 1.75
N LYS A 429 5.34 -18.87 1.92
CA LYS A 429 6.20 -18.33 0.86
C LYS A 429 5.57 -17.15 0.12
N THR A 430 4.84 -16.33 0.86
CA THR A 430 4.22 -15.11 0.34
C THR A 430 4.77 -13.90 1.07
N ARG A 431 4.85 -12.78 0.37
CA ARG A 431 5.22 -11.49 0.96
C ARG A 431 4.33 -11.18 2.17
N ARG A 432 4.93 -10.64 3.23
CA ARG A 432 4.23 -10.14 4.43
C ARG A 432 4.68 -8.72 4.75
N TYR A 433 4.00 -8.11 5.71
CA TYR A 433 4.26 -6.72 6.13
C TYR A 433 4.39 -6.67 7.65
N LEU A 434 5.61 -6.47 8.13
CA LEU A 434 5.93 -6.36 9.54
C LEU A 434 5.48 -5.00 10.07
N ALA A 435 4.76 -4.98 11.18
CA ALA A 435 4.28 -3.77 11.82
C ALA A 435 5.43 -2.95 12.42
N SER A 436 5.57 -1.70 11.99
CA SER A 436 6.47 -0.71 12.58
C SER A 436 5.67 0.37 13.29
N ALA A 437 5.73 0.38 14.62
CA ALA A 437 5.15 1.45 15.43
C ALA A 437 5.85 2.81 15.19
N VAL A 438 7.11 2.81 14.76
CA VAL A 438 7.85 4.03 14.38
C VAL A 438 7.20 4.66 13.15
N LEU A 439 6.96 3.86 12.12
CA LEU A 439 6.37 4.32 10.86
C LEU A 439 4.85 4.49 10.97
N GLY A 440 4.20 3.80 11.91
CA GLY A 440 2.75 3.68 11.91
C GLY A 440 2.24 2.90 10.70
N ASN A 441 3.06 2.00 10.15
CA ASN A 441 2.84 1.39 8.85
C ASN A 441 3.55 0.02 8.75
N GLY A 442 3.23 -0.76 7.71
CA GLY A 442 3.86 -2.05 7.44
C GLY A 442 5.15 -1.91 6.63
N VAL A 443 6.20 -2.64 7.04
CA VAL A 443 7.44 -2.82 6.28
C VAL A 443 7.39 -4.18 5.60
N ALA A 444 7.48 -4.18 4.28
CA ALA A 444 7.45 -5.42 3.51
C ALA A 444 8.64 -6.34 3.86
N ILE A 445 8.36 -7.64 3.90
CA ILE A 445 9.37 -8.70 3.94
C ILE A 445 9.03 -9.73 2.86
N GLU A 446 9.98 -9.97 1.97
CA GLU A 446 9.84 -10.99 0.92
C GLU A 446 10.13 -12.39 1.47
N PRO A 447 9.56 -13.46 0.88
CA PRO A 447 9.75 -14.83 1.39
C PRO A 447 11.21 -15.25 1.58
N ALA A 448 12.07 -14.87 0.63
CA ALA A 448 13.50 -15.19 0.70
C ALA A 448 14.21 -14.46 1.84
N GLU A 449 13.84 -13.20 2.11
CA GLU A 449 14.35 -12.41 3.24
C GLU A 449 13.87 -12.99 4.58
N ALA A 450 12.60 -13.40 4.64
CA ALA A 450 12.03 -14.04 5.82
C ALA A 450 12.73 -15.36 6.17
N ILE A 451 13.01 -16.19 5.16
CA ILE A 451 13.75 -17.44 5.35
C ILE A 451 15.20 -17.15 5.78
N ALA A 452 15.85 -16.16 5.18
CA ALA A 452 17.21 -15.77 5.57
C ALA A 452 17.26 -15.29 7.03
N LEU A 453 16.27 -14.52 7.48
CA LEU A 453 16.10 -14.11 8.89
C LEU A 453 15.88 -15.32 9.82
N ASP A 454 15.05 -16.28 9.42
CA ASP A 454 14.79 -17.51 10.18
C ASP A 454 16.06 -18.38 10.29
N VAL A 455 16.83 -18.52 9.20
CA VAL A 455 18.14 -19.18 9.21
C VAL A 455 19.07 -18.46 10.16
N PHE A 456 19.19 -17.14 10.06
CA PHE A 456 20.10 -16.36 10.88
C PHE A 456 19.77 -16.45 12.38
N ALA A 457 18.48 -16.54 12.74
CA ALA A 457 18.05 -16.75 14.12
C ALA A 457 18.43 -18.15 14.65
N ASN A 458 18.28 -19.19 13.83
CA ASN A 458 18.38 -20.58 14.28
C ASN A 458 19.76 -21.21 14.09
N ALA A 459 20.49 -20.85 13.04
CA ALA A 459 21.74 -21.50 12.66
C ALA A 459 22.87 -21.26 13.69
N GLY A 460 22.74 -20.26 14.56
CA GLY A 460 23.77 -19.93 15.55
C GLY A 460 23.64 -20.66 16.88
N GLN A 461 22.47 -21.18 17.27
CA GLN A 461 22.16 -21.47 18.69
C GLN A 461 22.63 -20.33 19.64
N GLY A 462 22.57 -19.08 19.15
CA GLY A 462 23.12 -17.92 19.82
C GLY A 462 24.63 -17.65 19.65
N LYS A 463 25.34 -18.33 18.77
CA LYS A 463 26.74 -18.00 18.42
C LYS A 463 26.79 -17.17 17.14
N VAL A 464 27.79 -16.30 17.03
CA VAL A 464 28.12 -15.58 15.80
C VAL A 464 28.39 -16.62 14.72
N LEU A 465 27.60 -16.61 13.64
CA LEU A 465 27.92 -17.40 12.46
C LEU A 465 28.87 -16.61 11.57
N PRO A 466 30.02 -17.17 11.20
CA PRO A 466 30.78 -16.67 10.06
C PRO A 466 29.86 -16.58 8.84
N ARG A 467 30.03 -15.52 8.04
CA ARG A 467 29.22 -15.25 6.84
C ARG A 467 29.11 -16.47 5.92
N GLU A 468 30.20 -17.19 5.70
CA GLU A 468 30.24 -18.41 4.89
C GLU A 468 29.28 -19.51 5.41
N LYS A 469 29.16 -19.68 6.72
CA LYS A 469 28.23 -20.66 7.31
C LYS A 469 26.78 -20.22 7.16
N LEU A 470 26.52 -18.92 7.19
CA LEU A 470 25.19 -18.38 6.92
C LEU A 470 24.80 -18.59 5.45
N GLU A 471 25.73 -18.39 4.53
CA GLU A 471 25.53 -18.64 3.09
C GLU A 471 25.17 -20.11 2.85
N ASP A 472 25.91 -21.05 3.43
CA ASP A 472 25.61 -22.49 3.31
C ASP A 472 24.24 -22.85 3.90
N ALA A 473 23.90 -22.32 5.08
CA ALA A 473 22.62 -22.61 5.73
C ALA A 473 21.43 -22.02 4.94
N ILE A 474 21.57 -20.82 4.37
CA ILE A 474 20.56 -20.23 3.48
C ILE A 474 20.38 -21.11 2.23
N ARG A 475 21.48 -21.54 1.61
CA ARG A 475 21.45 -22.43 0.44
C ARG A 475 20.69 -23.73 0.73
N GLU A 476 20.95 -24.36 1.87
CA GLU A 476 20.26 -25.57 2.29
C GLU A 476 18.75 -25.33 2.46
N GLN A 477 18.37 -24.26 3.17
CA GLN A 477 16.95 -23.96 3.42
C GLN A 477 16.19 -23.55 2.16
N PHE A 478 16.84 -22.85 1.21
CA PHE A 478 16.26 -22.51 -0.09
C PHE A 478 16.04 -23.76 -0.93
N THR A 479 17.04 -24.65 -0.97
CA THR A 479 16.96 -25.93 -1.67
C THR A 479 15.86 -26.82 -1.10
N ALA A 480 15.83 -26.99 0.22
CA ALA A 480 14.81 -27.78 0.92
C ALA A 480 13.38 -27.24 0.70
N ARG A 481 13.24 -25.93 0.46
CA ARG A 481 11.95 -25.27 0.19
C ARG A 481 11.64 -25.11 -1.28
N ASN A 482 12.44 -25.68 -2.19
CA ASN A 482 12.27 -25.55 -3.64
C ASN A 482 12.21 -24.09 -4.12
N LEU A 483 12.89 -23.17 -3.43
CA LEU A 483 13.09 -21.81 -3.96
C LEU A 483 14.11 -21.90 -5.08
N ARG A 484 13.76 -21.41 -6.27
CA ARG A 484 14.64 -21.46 -7.45
C ARG A 484 15.21 -20.08 -7.75
N PRO A 485 16.48 -20.00 -8.17
CA PRO A 485 17.03 -18.77 -8.69
C PRO A 485 16.28 -18.32 -9.94
N LYS A 486 16.07 -17.00 -10.07
CA LYS A 486 15.69 -16.43 -11.38
C LYS A 486 16.85 -16.68 -12.34
N ALA A 487 16.55 -17.21 -13.52
CA ALA A 487 17.55 -17.43 -14.55
C ALA A 487 18.20 -16.09 -14.94
N VAL A 488 19.53 -16.03 -14.92
CA VAL A 488 20.26 -14.86 -15.43
C VAL A 488 20.30 -14.98 -16.95
N GLN A 489 19.69 -14.01 -17.63
CA GLN A 489 19.58 -14.02 -19.09
C GLN A 489 20.98 -14.04 -19.72
N GLY A 490 21.28 -15.05 -20.53
CA GLY A 490 22.58 -15.22 -21.19
C GLY A 490 23.67 -15.89 -20.34
N SER A 491 23.34 -16.40 -19.15
CA SER A 491 24.28 -17.14 -18.30
C SER A 491 24.24 -18.65 -18.56
N ALA A 492 25.42 -19.30 -18.63
CA ALA A 492 25.56 -20.76 -18.67
C ALA A 492 25.65 -21.40 -17.27
N GLU A 493 25.27 -20.65 -16.23
CA GLU A 493 25.34 -21.06 -14.82
C GLU A 493 24.49 -22.32 -14.55
N THR A 494 25.10 -23.32 -13.91
CA THR A 494 24.39 -24.52 -13.46
C THR A 494 23.41 -24.18 -12.32
N PRO A 495 22.36 -25.00 -12.07
CA PRO A 495 21.45 -24.77 -10.96
C PRO A 495 22.13 -24.68 -9.59
N GLU A 496 23.22 -25.42 -9.40
CA GLU A 496 24.01 -25.39 -8.16
C GLU A 496 24.78 -24.08 -8.00
N GLU A 497 25.45 -23.62 -9.05
CA GLU A 497 26.17 -22.34 -9.05
C GLU A 497 25.20 -21.17 -8.81
N GLY A 498 24.04 -21.19 -9.47
CA GLY A 498 23.00 -20.19 -9.26
C GLY A 498 22.46 -20.16 -7.85
N MET A 499 22.34 -21.32 -7.19
CA MET A 499 21.93 -21.39 -5.80
C MET A 499 22.98 -20.82 -4.85
N ARG A 500 24.27 -21.13 -5.08
CA ARG A 500 25.38 -20.57 -4.29
C ARG A 500 25.43 -19.05 -4.41
N ARG A 501 25.28 -18.52 -5.62
CA ARG A 501 25.25 -17.08 -5.89
C ARG A 501 24.11 -16.40 -5.14
N ILE A 502 22.89 -16.90 -5.26
CA ILE A 502 21.72 -16.31 -4.59
C ILE A 502 21.83 -16.40 -3.07
N ALA A 503 22.31 -17.51 -2.52
CA ALA A 503 22.53 -17.62 -1.08
C ALA A 503 23.53 -16.56 -0.57
N LYS A 504 24.61 -16.31 -1.33
CA LYS A 504 25.58 -15.25 -1.05
C LYS A 504 24.98 -13.85 -1.15
N GLU A 505 24.19 -13.58 -2.19
CA GLU A 505 23.48 -12.31 -2.37
C GLU A 505 22.51 -12.04 -1.22
N HIS A 506 21.72 -13.04 -0.80
CA HIS A 506 20.78 -12.89 0.31
C HIS A 506 21.46 -12.79 1.67
N ALA A 507 22.59 -13.49 1.89
CA ALA A 507 23.38 -13.32 3.10
C ALA A 507 23.94 -11.89 3.20
N ALA A 508 24.44 -11.33 2.09
CA ALA A 508 24.86 -9.93 2.01
C ALA A 508 23.71 -8.99 2.33
N HIS A 509 22.62 -9.10 1.56
CA HIS A 509 21.46 -8.25 1.65
C HIS A 509 20.81 -8.28 3.04
N LEU A 510 20.79 -9.45 3.69
CA LEU A 510 20.30 -9.59 5.06
C LEU A 510 21.08 -8.71 6.04
N ILE A 511 22.41 -8.80 6.02
CA ILE A 511 23.29 -8.10 6.96
C ILE A 511 23.38 -6.61 6.64
N ASP A 512 23.51 -6.28 5.35
CA ASP A 512 23.85 -4.94 4.89
C ASP A 512 22.61 -4.04 4.73
N ASP A 513 21.42 -4.62 4.47
CA ASP A 513 20.19 -3.86 4.19
C ASP A 513 19.03 -4.21 5.12
N ILE A 514 18.64 -5.49 5.22
CA ILE A 514 17.41 -5.90 5.91
C ILE A 514 17.51 -5.68 7.42
N LEU A 515 18.54 -6.21 8.09
CA LEU A 515 18.71 -6.01 9.55
C LEU A 515 18.81 -4.52 9.92
N PRO A 516 19.64 -3.68 9.26
CA PRO A 516 19.65 -2.24 9.48
C PRO A 516 18.28 -1.57 9.25
N GLN A 517 17.51 -2.00 8.24
CA GLN A 517 16.15 -1.49 8.00
C GLN A 517 15.20 -1.85 9.14
N LEU A 518 15.19 -3.11 9.59
CA LEU A 518 14.34 -3.55 10.70
C LEU A 518 14.69 -2.83 12.00
N VAL A 519 15.98 -2.59 12.26
CA VAL A 519 16.43 -1.83 13.44
C VAL A 519 16.02 -0.37 13.34
N ARG A 520 16.27 0.29 12.20
CA ARG A 520 15.91 1.70 11.98
C ARG A 520 14.41 1.96 12.05
N THR A 521 13.60 0.96 11.69
CA THR A 521 12.13 1.04 11.75
C THR A 521 11.56 0.49 13.06
N GLY A 522 12.40 0.19 14.05
CA GLY A 522 11.98 -0.26 15.39
C GLY A 522 11.32 -1.64 15.42
N ILE A 523 11.47 -2.45 14.35
CA ILE A 523 10.94 -3.80 14.26
C ILE A 523 11.85 -4.80 14.99
N ALA A 524 13.16 -4.57 14.95
CA ALA A 524 14.16 -5.45 15.54
C ALA A 524 15.20 -4.69 16.38
N THR A 525 15.92 -5.41 17.22
CA THR A 525 17.18 -4.99 17.84
C THR A 525 18.29 -5.98 17.47
N CYS A 526 19.53 -5.51 17.33
CA CYS A 526 20.67 -6.36 16.98
C CYS A 526 21.76 -6.30 18.05
N HIS A 527 22.48 -7.42 18.23
CA HIS A 527 23.56 -7.59 19.20
C HIS A 527 24.82 -8.18 18.59
#